data_AF-A0A945GNH3-F1
#
_entry.id   AF-A0A945GNH3-F1
#
_cell.length_a   1.000
_cell.length_b   1.000
_cell.length_c   1.000
_cell.angle_alpha   90.00
_cell.angle_beta   90.00
_cell.angle_gamma   90.00
#
_symmetry.space_group_name_H-M   'P 1'
#
loop_
_entity.id
_entity.type
_entity.pdbx_description
1 polymer ?
#
loop_
_entity_poly.entity_id
_entity_poly.type
_entity_poly.pdbx_seq_one_letter_code
_entity_poly.pdbx_strand_id
1 'polypeptide(L)'
;LPMISPAMFFMTVMGLIGALQVFAQAYLMTAGGPVNSTLFYVLYLYREAFQNLNMGAASAMAWVLFLIILAISGLQFAFARRWVYYEGQAK
;
A
#
# COMPACT_ATOMS: atom_id res chain seq x y z
N LEU A 1 -24.42 -11.39 4.25
CA LEU A 1 -23.52 -12.46 3.76
C LEU A 1 -22.33 -12.60 4.72
N PRO A 2 -22.47 -13.34 5.84
CA PRO A 2 -21.45 -13.42 6.90
C PRO A 2 -20.20 -14.22 6.49
N MET A 3 -20.37 -15.30 5.72
CA MET A 3 -19.30 -16.23 5.33
C MET A 3 -18.27 -15.67 4.33
N ILE A 4 -18.61 -14.61 3.58
CA ILE A 4 -17.68 -13.96 2.63
C ILE A 4 -16.97 -12.76 3.29
N SER A 5 -17.37 -12.35 4.50
CA SER A 5 -16.75 -11.22 5.20
C SER A 5 -15.23 -11.34 5.38
N PRO A 6 -14.64 -12.53 5.63
CA PRO A 6 -13.18 -12.66 5.72
C PRO A 6 -12.49 -12.49 4.37
N ALA A 7 -13.09 -12.99 3.29
CA ALA A 7 -12.55 -12.90 1.94
C ALA A 7 -12.62 -11.46 1.40
N MET A 8 -13.75 -10.76 1.62
CA MET A 8 -13.90 -9.34 1.24
C MET A 8 -12.94 -8.45 2.03
N PHE A 9 -12.75 -8.71 3.32
CA PHE A 9 -11.77 -8.00 4.13
C PHE A 9 -10.35 -8.18 3.57
N PHE A 10 -9.95 -9.43 3.29
CA PHE A 10 -8.64 -9.72 2.69
C PHE A 10 -8.45 -9.05 1.33
N MET A 11 -9.45 -9.13 0.44
CA MET A 11 -9.42 -8.46 -0.86
C MET A 11 -9.30 -6.94 -0.73
N THR A 12 -9.95 -6.33 0.26
CA THR A 12 -9.86 -4.89 0.52
C THR A 12 -8.47 -4.50 1.03
N VAL A 13 -7.88 -5.31 1.91
CA VAL A 13 -6.51 -5.11 2.40
C VAL A 13 -5.51 -5.18 1.26
N MET A 14 -5.57 -6.27 0.47
CA MET A 14 -4.69 -6.47 -0.67
C MET A 14 -4.88 -5.39 -1.74
N GLY A 15 -6.12 -4.98 -2.00
CA GLY A 15 -6.45 -3.90 -2.93
C GLY A 15 -5.91 -2.54 -2.47
N LEU A 16 -6.00 -2.23 -1.17
CA LEU A 16 -5.47 -0.98 -0.62
C LEU A 16 -3.93 -0.97 -0.64
N ILE A 17 -3.29 -2.06 -0.22
CA ILE A 17 -1.82 -2.20 -0.30
C ILE A 17 -1.37 -2.06 -1.76
N GLY A 18 -2.06 -2.75 -2.68
CA GLY A 18 -1.79 -2.68 -4.11
C GLY A 18 -1.91 -1.25 -4.64
N ALA A 19 -2.99 -0.53 -4.31
CA ALA A 19 -3.20 0.85 -4.72
C ALA A 19 -2.10 1.81 -4.21
N LEU A 20 -1.61 1.61 -2.98
CA LEU A 20 -0.51 2.40 -2.41
C LEU A 20 0.85 2.05 -3.02
N GLN A 21 1.02 0.84 -3.53
CA GLN A 21 2.23 0.35 -4.20
C GLN A 21 2.16 0.41 -5.74
N VAL A 22 1.17 1.11 -6.33
CA VAL A 22 1.07 1.27 -7.78
C VAL A 22 2.28 2.06 -8.31
N PHE A 23 3.29 1.32 -8.76
CA PHE A 23 4.49 1.85 -9.41
C PHE A 23 4.33 1.83 -10.93
N ALA A 24 4.02 0.65 -11.49
CA ALA A 24 4.04 0.43 -12.93
C ALA A 24 2.97 1.25 -13.67
N GLN A 25 1.72 1.29 -13.17
CA GLN A 25 0.66 2.09 -13.81
C GLN A 25 0.93 3.60 -13.69
N ALA A 26 1.40 4.08 -12.54
CA ALA A 26 1.72 5.50 -12.36
C ALA A 26 2.88 5.94 -13.28
N TYR A 27 3.93 5.11 -13.38
CA TYR A 27 5.08 5.35 -14.26
C TYR A 27 4.68 5.35 -15.74
N LEU A 28 3.94 4.32 -16.19
CA LEU A 28 3.54 4.17 -17.59
C LEU A 28 2.50 5.20 -18.05
N MET A 29 1.55 5.58 -17.19
CA MET A 29 0.44 6.46 -17.59
C MET A 29 0.78 7.94 -17.54
N THR A 30 1.63 8.39 -16.60
CA THR A 30 1.83 9.83 -16.40
C THR A 30 3.28 10.29 -16.44
N ALA A 31 4.25 9.39 -16.27
CA ALA A 31 5.68 9.72 -16.13
C ALA A 31 5.98 10.90 -15.14
N GLY A 32 5.02 11.24 -14.27
CA GLY A 32 5.08 12.38 -13.33
C GLY A 32 4.45 13.71 -13.80
N GLY A 33 3.59 13.76 -14.82
CA GLY A 33 2.97 15.02 -15.32
C GLY A 33 1.44 15.14 -15.16
N PRO A 34 0.86 16.37 -15.12
CA PRO A 34 1.48 17.69 -15.16
C PRO A 34 1.63 18.29 -13.73
N VAL A 35 2.75 18.97 -13.46
CA VAL A 35 3.03 19.67 -12.18
C VAL A 35 3.20 18.74 -10.97
N ASN A 36 3.90 17.61 -11.12
CA ASN A 36 4.20 16.72 -9.99
C ASN A 36 2.96 16.23 -9.19
N SER A 37 1.74 16.44 -9.70
CA SER A 37 0.51 16.18 -8.94
C SER A 37 0.18 14.68 -8.84
N THR A 38 0.88 13.85 -9.62
CA THR A 38 0.85 12.38 -9.58
C THR A 38 2.19 11.78 -9.18
N LEU A 39 3.08 12.55 -8.53
CA LEU A 39 4.26 12.00 -7.86
C LEU A 39 3.81 11.14 -6.68
N PHE A 40 3.38 9.93 -6.99
CA PHE A 40 3.28 8.88 -6.02
C PHE A 40 4.64 8.72 -5.36
N TYR A 41 4.62 8.51 -4.04
CA TYR A 41 5.82 8.35 -3.22
C TYR A 41 6.82 7.35 -3.82
N VAL A 42 6.32 6.30 -4.48
CA VAL A 42 7.11 5.27 -5.15
C VAL A 42 7.84 5.78 -6.41
N LEU A 43 7.25 6.71 -7.16
CA LEU A 43 7.88 7.31 -8.34
C LEU A 43 9.07 8.19 -7.93
N TYR A 44 8.93 8.93 -6.83
CA TYR A 44 10.02 9.76 -6.28
C TYR A 44 11.19 8.89 -5.82
N LEU A 45 10.90 7.82 -5.09
CA LEU A 45 11.88 6.83 -4.66
C LEU A 45 12.64 6.23 -5.86
N TYR A 46 11.92 5.88 -6.93
CA TYR A 46 12.53 5.36 -8.14
C TYR A 46 13.49 6.36 -8.80
N ARG A 47 13.10 7.63 -8.93
CA ARG A 47 13.99 8.67 -9.45
C ARG A 47 15.22 8.83 -8.58
N GLU A 48 15.07 8.86 -7.26
CA GLU A 48 16.19 9.01 -6.35
C GLU A 48 17.16 7.81 -6.41
N ALA A 49 16.63 6.59 -6.55
CA ALA A 49 17.43 5.36 -6.64
C ALA A 49 18.15 5.19 -7.99
N PHE A 50 17.48 5.50 -9.11
CA PHE A 50 17.94 5.13 -10.44
C PHE A 50 18.36 6.32 -11.32
N GLN A 51 17.84 7.53 -11.10
CA GLN A 51 18.28 8.73 -11.82
C GLN A 51 19.39 9.46 -11.06
N ASN A 52 19.17 9.71 -9.76
CA ASN A 52 20.14 10.43 -8.93
C ASN A 52 21.20 9.49 -8.32
N LEU A 53 21.04 8.17 -8.48
CA LEU A 53 21.93 7.12 -7.93
C LEU A 53 22.11 7.21 -6.40
N ASN A 54 21.21 7.90 -5.71
CA ASN A 54 21.21 8.10 -4.27
C ASN A 54 20.47 6.95 -3.58
N MET A 55 21.06 5.76 -3.63
CA MET A 55 20.50 4.55 -3.01
C MET A 55 20.26 4.70 -1.50
N GLY A 56 21.10 5.46 -0.79
CA GLY A 56 20.95 5.72 0.65
C GLY A 56 19.68 6.52 0.98
N ALA A 57 19.43 7.60 0.24
CA ALA A 57 18.21 8.39 0.42
C ALA A 57 16.96 7.61 -0.03
N ALA A 58 17.05 6.90 -1.16
CA ALA A 58 15.95 6.10 -1.67
C ALA A 58 15.55 4.95 -0.73
N SER A 59 16.52 4.30 -0.08
CA SER A 59 16.24 3.23 0.90
C SER A 59 15.61 3.78 2.18
N ALA A 60 16.01 4.96 2.65
CA ALA A 60 15.34 5.63 3.77
C ALA A 60 13.88 5.95 3.43
N MET A 61 13.61 6.43 2.21
CA MET A 61 12.24 6.65 1.74
C MET A 61 11.44 5.33 1.66
N ALA A 62 12.04 4.26 1.15
CA ALA A 62 11.41 2.93 1.09
C ALA A 62 10.95 2.46 2.48
N TRP A 63 11.79 2.67 3.50
CA TRP A 63 11.48 2.32 4.88
C TRP A 63 10.31 3.12 5.46
N VAL A 64 10.24 4.42 5.15
CA VAL A 64 9.11 5.26 5.58
C VAL A 64 7.80 4.77 4.93
N LEU A 65 7.81 4.47 3.64
CA LEU A 65 6.64 3.91 2.95
C LEU A 65 6.22 2.57 3.55
N PHE A 66 7.20 1.71 3.85
CA PHE A 66 6.95 0.42 4.49
C PHE A 66 6.24 0.60 5.85
N LEU A 67 6.71 1.53 6.69
CA LEU A 67 6.07 1.81 7.98
C LEU A 67 4.66 2.35 7.83
N ILE A 68 4.38 3.18 6.82
CA ILE A 68 3.03 3.68 6.53
C ILE A 68 2.11 2.53 6.15
N ILE A 69 2.55 1.66 5.22
CA ILE A 69 1.77 0.49 4.80
C ILE A 69 1.54 -0.46 5.98
N LEU A 70 2.55 -0.67 6.83
CA LEU A 70 2.44 -1.50 8.02
C LEU A 70 1.46 -0.91 9.04
N ALA A 71 1.50 0.40 9.27
CA ALA A 71 0.57 1.07 10.18
C ALA A 71 -0.88 0.95 9.68
N ILE A 72 -1.11 1.19 8.38
CA ILE A 72 -2.43 1.04 7.76
C ILE A 72 -2.90 -0.41 7.83
N SER A 73 -2.03 -1.37 7.50
CA SER A 73 -2.34 -2.80 7.55
C SER A 73 -2.67 -3.24 8.97
N GLY A 74 -1.86 -2.84 9.96
CA GLY A 74 -2.10 -3.11 11.38
C GLY A 74 -3.42 -2.51 11.87
N LEU A 75 -3.74 -1.29 11.45
CA LEU A 75 -5.03 -0.66 11.73
C LEU A 75 -6.18 -1.46 11.13
N GLN A 76 -6.05 -1.89 9.87
CA GLN A 76 -7.05 -2.73 9.22
C GLN A 76 -7.25 -4.05 9.97
N PHE A 77 -6.18 -4.75 10.38
CA PHE A 77 -6.29 -5.97 11.19
C PHE A 77 -6.96 -5.72 12.56
N ALA A 78 -6.71 -4.57 13.18
CA ALA A 78 -7.38 -4.19 14.42
C ALA A 78 -8.90 -3.99 14.21
N PHE A 79 -9.30 -3.34 13.11
CA PHE A 79 -10.71 -3.20 12.73
C PHE A 79 -11.33 -4.55 12.31
N ALA A 80 -10.56 -5.44 11.69
CA ALA A 80 -10.99 -6.79 11.31
C ALA A 80 -11.50 -7.57 12.52
N ARG A 81 -10.81 -7.46 13.66
CA ARG A 81 -11.17 -8.16 14.90
C ARG A 81 -12.54 -7.74 15.46
N ARG A 82 -13.06 -6.59 15.03
CA ARG A 82 -14.35 -6.03 15.49
C ARG A 82 -15.48 -6.15 14.45
N TRP A 83 -15.14 -6.37 13.17
CA TRP A 83 -16.10 -6.41 12.04
C TRP A 83 -16.17 -7.77 11.34
N VAL A 84 -15.13 -8.60 11.42
CA VAL A 84 -15.10 -9.94 10.83
C VAL A 84 -15.62 -10.93 11.87
N TYR A 85 -16.86 -11.36 11.67
CA TYR A 85 -17.47 -12.45 12.42
C TYR A 85 -16.79 -13.75 12.00
N TYR A 86 -15.82 -14.22 12.79
CA TYR A 86 -15.29 -15.57 12.66
C TYR A 86 -16.34 -16.54 13.25
N GLU A 87 -17.24 -17.08 12.42
CA GLU A 87 -18.14 -18.19 12.79
C GLU A 87 -17.37 -19.51 13.11
N GLY A 88 -16.03 -19.50 13.03
CA GLY A 88 -15.16 -20.62 13.39
C GLY A 88 -14.84 -20.76 14.90
N GLN A 89 -15.54 -20.03 15.79
CA GLN A 89 -15.66 -20.41 17.19
C GLN A 89 -17.11 -20.80 17.49
N ALA A 90 -17.59 -21.82 16.78
CA ALA A 90 -18.58 -22.72 17.37
C ALA A 90 -17.88 -23.46 18.51
N LYS A 91 -18.10 -22.96 19.73
CA LYS A 91 -17.89 -23.72 20.94
C LYS A 91 -19.10 -24.63 21.15
#